data_AF-A0A9W5X0X1-F1
#
_entry.id   AF-A0A9W5X0X1-F1
#
_cell.length_a   1.000
_cell.length_b   1.000
_cell.length_c   1.000
_cell.angle_alpha   90.00
_cell.angle_beta   90.00
_cell.angle_gamma   90.00
#
_symmetry.space_group_name_H-M   'P 1'
#
loop_
_entity.id
_entity.type
_entity.pdbx_description
1 polymer ?
#
loop_
_entity_poly.entity_id
_entity_poly.type
_entity_poly.pdbx_seq_one_letter_code
_entity_poly.pdbx_strand_id
1 'polypeptide(L)'
;MGQINYEFGAIEAGAGEIHAAVGRTAGLLDEGQGSLARLQSAWVGDGSMSYQAVQQRWDANSNELNMALQSLAQAISNAGSTMGTTEAGVIGTFS
;
A
#
# COMPACT_ATOMS: atom_id res chain seq x y z
N MET A 1 -29.19 9.44 23.22
CA MET A 1 -28.87 9.01 21.84
C MET A 1 -27.43 9.43 21.58
N GLY A 2 -26.46 8.53 21.80
CA GLY A 2 -25.06 8.81 21.49
C GLY A 2 -24.90 8.75 19.99
N GLN A 3 -24.71 9.90 19.35
CA GLN A 3 -24.43 10.01 17.94
C GLN A 3 -23.18 9.17 17.65
N ILE A 4 -23.27 8.17 16.76
CA ILE A 4 -22.11 7.56 16.13
C ILE A 4 -21.53 8.66 15.23
N ASN A 5 -20.83 9.60 15.86
CA ASN A 5 -20.18 10.73 15.21
C ASN A 5 -18.66 10.53 15.19
N TYR A 6 -18.20 9.32 15.53
CA TYR A 6 -16.85 9.18 16.05
C TYR A 6 -15.79 9.34 14.96
N GLU A 7 -15.83 8.70 13.80
CA GLU A 7 -14.59 8.68 12.99
C GLU A 7 -14.74 8.52 11.47
N PHE A 8 -15.87 8.82 10.83
CA PHE A 8 -15.93 8.72 9.35
C PHE A 8 -14.85 9.57 8.67
N GLY A 9 -14.70 10.83 9.09
CA GLY A 9 -13.65 11.71 8.60
C GLY A 9 -12.23 11.21 8.92
N ALA A 10 -12.03 10.52 10.04
CA ALA A 10 -10.73 9.96 10.41
C ALA A 10 -10.40 8.68 9.63
N ILE A 11 -11.40 7.84 9.34
CA ILE A 11 -11.27 6.63 8.53
C ILE A 11 -11.02 7.01 7.07
N GLU A 12 -11.76 7.98 6.53
CA GLU A 12 -11.55 8.47 5.17
C GLU A 12 -10.19 9.17 5.03
N ALA A 13 -9.78 9.98 6.01
CA ALA A 13 -8.44 10.55 6.07
C ALA A 13 -7.35 9.46 6.14
N GLY A 14 -7.52 8.47 7.02
CA GLY A 14 -6.60 7.33 7.15
C GLY A 14 -6.50 6.49 5.88
N ALA A 15 -7.61 6.33 5.14
CA ALA A 15 -7.62 5.69 3.83
C ALA A 15 -6.79 6.48 2.81
N GLY A 16 -6.98 7.80 2.75
CA GLY A 16 -6.19 8.68 1.89
C GLY A 16 -4.69 8.65 2.24
N GLU A 17 -4.36 8.63 3.52
CA GLU A 17 -2.97 8.51 4.00
C GLU A 17 -2.35 7.17 3.58
N ILE A 18 -3.09 6.06 3.68
CA ILE A 18 -2.61 4.74 3.27
C ILE A 18 -2.41 4.70 1.76
N HIS A 19 -3.34 5.21 0.95
CA HIS A 19 -3.14 5.33 -0.49
C HIS A 19 -1.88 6.14 -0.84
N ALA A 20 -1.64 7.26 -0.15
CA ALA A 20 -0.43 8.04 -0.33
C ALA A 20 0.84 7.29 0.11
N ALA A 21 0.77 6.47 1.17
CA ALA A 21 1.86 5.61 1.61
C ALA A 21 2.15 4.48 0.61
N VAL A 22 1.11 3.88 0.01
CA VAL A 22 1.25 2.90 -1.08
C VAL A 22 1.99 3.52 -2.26
N GLY A 23 1.56 4.69 -2.72
CA GLY A 23 2.19 5.38 -3.85
C GLY A 23 3.65 5.76 -3.59
N ARG A 24 3.96 6.27 -2.38
CA ARG A 24 5.35 6.52 -1.96
C ARG A 24 6.18 5.24 -1.94
N THR A 25 5.63 4.15 -1.44
CA THR A 25 6.36 2.87 -1.36
C THR A 25 6.69 2.36 -2.76
N ALA A 26 5.74 2.41 -3.70
CA ALA A 26 6.00 2.05 -5.10
C ALA A 26 7.15 2.87 -5.70
N GLY A 27 7.16 4.20 -5.49
CA GLY A 27 8.25 5.06 -5.95
C GLY A 27 9.61 4.69 -5.33
N LEU A 28 9.66 4.37 -4.04
CA LEU A 28 10.88 3.94 -3.37
C LEU A 28 11.39 2.58 -3.90
N LEU A 29 10.48 1.68 -4.27
CA LEU A 29 10.85 0.39 -4.88
C LEU A 29 11.48 0.59 -6.27
N ASP A 30 10.93 1.50 -7.08
CA ASP A 30 11.49 1.86 -8.39
C ASP A 30 12.86 2.54 -8.24
N GLU A 31 13.00 3.46 -7.28
CA GLU A 31 14.28 4.11 -6.98
C GLU A 31 15.34 3.10 -6.51
N GLY A 32 14.95 2.12 -5.70
CA GLY A 32 15.83 1.04 -5.24
C GLY A 32 16.25 0.12 -6.38
N GLN A 33 15.34 -0.22 -7.30
CA GLN A 33 15.66 -0.99 -8.50
C GLN A 33 16.65 -0.23 -9.40
N GLY A 34 16.43 1.07 -9.61
CA GLY A 34 17.36 1.92 -10.37
C GLY A 34 18.74 2.02 -9.70
N SER A 35 18.78 2.04 -8.37
CA SER A 35 20.03 2.02 -7.61
C SER A 35 20.77 0.69 -7.76
N LEU A 36 20.06 -0.43 -7.70
CA LEU A 36 20.62 -1.76 -7.94
C LEU A 36 21.21 -1.85 -9.37
N ALA A 37 20.49 -1.35 -10.38
CA ALA A 37 20.96 -1.33 -11.76
C ALA A 37 22.25 -0.51 -11.95
N ARG A 38 22.39 0.64 -11.27
CA ARG A 38 23.63 1.44 -11.31
C ARG A 38 24.82 0.72 -10.69
N LEU A 39 24.57 -0.11 -9.67
CA LEU A 39 25.62 -0.89 -9.00
C LEU A 39 25.99 -2.17 -9.78
N GLN A 40 25.23 -2.51 -10.84
CA GLN A 40 25.51 -3.67 -11.68
C GLN A 40 26.97 -3.69 -12.16
N SER A 41 27.47 -2.56 -12.68
CA SER A 41 28.82 -2.46 -13.23
C SER A 41 29.94 -2.75 -12.21
N ALA A 42 29.66 -2.56 -10.91
CA ALA A 42 30.61 -2.87 -9.84
C ALA A 42 30.68 -4.37 -9.51
N TRP A 43 29.68 -5.17 -9.91
CA TRP A 43 29.58 -6.60 -9.58
C TRP A 43 29.83 -7.54 -10.78
N VAL A 44 29.98 -7.02 -12.00
CA VAL A 44 30.16 -7.85 -13.22
C VAL A 44 31.41 -8.76 -13.20
N GLY A 45 32.43 -8.46 -12.38
CA GLY A 45 33.68 -9.25 -12.28
C GLY A 45 33.52 -10.58 -11.52
N ASP A 46 33.61 -10.55 -10.18
CA ASP A 46 33.52 -11.74 -9.32
C ASP A 46 32.10 -12.02 -8.78
N GLY A 47 31.16 -11.09 -8.96
CA GLY A 47 29.84 -11.08 -8.30
C GLY A 47 28.63 -11.15 -9.24
N SER A 48 28.78 -11.58 -10.49
CA SER A 48 27.66 -11.55 -11.45
C SER A 48 26.50 -12.47 -11.05
N MET A 49 26.79 -13.63 -10.45
CA MET A 49 25.77 -14.51 -9.86
C MET A 49 25.12 -13.92 -8.62
N SER A 50 25.87 -13.18 -7.77
CA SER A 50 25.31 -12.52 -6.60
C SER A 50 24.43 -11.32 -6.97
N TYR A 51 24.76 -10.61 -8.06
CA TYR A 51 23.90 -9.57 -8.62
C TYR A 51 22.54 -10.11 -9.04
N GLN A 52 22.51 -11.16 -9.84
CA GLN A 52 21.26 -11.76 -10.33
C GLN A 52 20.38 -12.26 -9.18
N ALA A 53 20.99 -12.88 -8.15
CA ALA A 53 20.27 -13.33 -6.96
C ALA A 53 19.65 -12.15 -6.18
N VAL A 54 20.40 -11.04 -6.02
CA VAL A 54 19.90 -9.84 -5.35
C VAL A 54 18.78 -9.19 -6.16
N GLN A 55 18.91 -9.11 -7.48
CA GLN A 55 17.88 -8.57 -8.36
C GLN A 55 16.59 -9.40 -8.29
N GLN A 56 16.67 -10.73 -8.41
CA GLN A 56 15.50 -11.59 -8.29
C GLN A 56 14.82 -11.45 -6.93
N ARG A 57 15.61 -11.37 -5.85
CA ARG A 57 15.06 -11.17 -4.50
C ARG A 57 14.42 -9.79 -4.35
N TRP A 58 15.01 -8.76 -4.93
CA TRP A 58 14.43 -7.41 -4.95
C TRP A 58 13.09 -7.41 -5.68
N ASP A 59 13.03 -7.96 -6.88
CA ASP A 59 11.82 -8.01 -7.71
C ASP A 59 10.72 -8.80 -7.01
N ALA A 60 11.06 -9.96 -6.41
CA ALA A 60 10.11 -10.79 -5.66
C ALA A 60 9.52 -10.04 -4.45
N ASN A 61 10.37 -9.45 -3.61
CA ASN A 61 9.94 -8.73 -2.41
C ASN A 61 9.15 -7.47 -2.78
N SER A 62 9.55 -6.77 -3.83
CA SER A 62 8.86 -5.56 -4.32
C SER A 62 7.45 -5.90 -4.80
N ASN A 63 7.31 -6.99 -5.55
CA ASN A 63 6.00 -7.46 -6.01
C ASN A 63 5.11 -7.90 -4.83
N GLU A 64 5.66 -8.65 -3.87
CA GLU A 64 4.92 -9.07 -2.68
C GLU A 64 4.41 -7.87 -1.87
N LEU A 65 5.27 -6.88 -1.65
CA LEU A 65 4.91 -5.66 -0.94
C LEU A 65 3.84 -4.86 -1.69
N ASN A 66 3.99 -4.71 -3.01
CA ASN A 66 2.99 -4.03 -3.84
C ASN A 66 1.62 -4.72 -3.77
N MET A 67 1.58 -6.05 -3.84
CA MET A 67 0.33 -6.81 -3.69
C MET A 67 -0.28 -6.64 -2.29
N ALA A 68 0.54 -6.69 -1.23
CA ALA A 68 0.07 -6.50 0.14
C ALA A 68 -0.53 -5.09 0.34
N LEU A 69 0.12 -4.05 -0.20
CA LEU A 69 -0.35 -2.67 -0.12
C LEU A 69 -1.64 -2.43 -0.90
N GLN A 70 -1.78 -3.04 -2.08
CA GLN A 70 -3.03 -2.99 -2.85
C GLN A 70 -4.17 -3.69 -2.11
N SER A 71 -3.91 -4.85 -1.51
CA SER A 71 -4.88 -5.58 -0.68
C SER A 71 -5.31 -4.75 0.53
N LEU A 72 -4.37 -4.11 1.21
CA LEU A 72 -4.63 -3.20 2.32
C LEU A 72 -5.52 -2.03 1.89
N ALA A 73 -5.18 -1.36 0.79
CA ALA A 73 -5.97 -0.26 0.25
C ALA A 73 -7.41 -0.68 -0.07
N GLN A 74 -7.59 -1.85 -0.69
CA GLN A 74 -8.93 -2.39 -0.99
C GLN A 74 -9.71 -2.69 0.29
N ALA A 75 -9.07 -3.30 1.30
CA ALA A 75 -9.72 -3.61 2.57
C ALA A 75 -10.23 -2.34 3.27
N ILE A 76 -9.46 -1.26 3.23
CA ILE A 76 -9.84 0.02 3.82
C ILE A 76 -10.99 0.68 3.03
N SER A 77 -10.93 0.66 1.70
CA SER A 77 -12.03 1.16 0.86
C SER A 77 -13.34 0.41 1.15
N ASN A 78 -13.27 -0.92 1.32
CA ASN A 78 -14.43 -1.74 1.65
C ASN A 78 -14.98 -1.42 3.05
N ALA A 79 -14.10 -1.20 4.02
CA ALA A 79 -14.50 -0.81 5.37
C ALA A 79 -15.24 0.54 5.37
N GLY A 80 -14.70 1.55 4.68
CA GLY A 80 -15.35 2.86 4.53
C GLY A 80 -16.74 2.76 3.90
N SER A 81 -16.88 2.00 2.80
CA SER A 81 -18.17 1.81 2.12
C SER A 81 -19.20 1.08 3.00
N THR A 82 -18.77 0.07 3.75
CA THR A 82 -19.66 -0.73 4.62
C THR A 82 -20.17 0.12 5.79
N MET A 83 -19.31 0.93 6.39
CA MET A 83 -19.70 1.84 7.48
C MET A 83 -20.69 2.90 6.98
N GLY A 84 -20.42 3.55 5.85
CA GLY A 84 -21.33 4.55 5.28
C GLY A 84 -22.72 3.99 4.94
N THR A 85 -22.79 2.76 4.41
CA THR A 85 -24.07 2.10 4.09
C THR A 85 -24.85 1.74 5.35
N THR A 86 -24.15 1.25 6.39
CA THR A 86 -24.77 0.85 7.67
C THR A 86 -25.37 2.05 8.38
N GLU A 87 -24.67 3.18 8.41
CA GLU A 87 -25.16 4.41 9.06
C GLU A 87 -26.35 5.02 8.31
N ALA A 88 -26.35 5.03 6.97
CA ALA A 88 -27.49 5.51 6.19
C ALA A 88 -28.77 4.70 6.47
N GLY A 89 -28.64 3.37 6.61
CA GLY A 89 -29.76 2.49 6.99
C GLY A 89 -30.25 2.72 8.42
N VAL A 90 -29.34 3.02 9.36
CA VAL A 90 -29.67 3.36 10.75
C VAL A 90 -30.39 4.70 10.84
N ILE A 91 -29.90 5.75 10.16
CA ILE A 91 -30.56 7.07 10.16
C ILE A 91 -31.97 6.99 9.57
N GLY A 92 -32.15 6.23 8.48
CA GLY A 92 -33.46 6.04 7.86
C GLY A 92 -34.45 5.18 8.66
N THR A 93 -34.00 4.45 9.68
CA THR A 93 -34.88 3.68 10.58
C THR A 93 -35.31 4.47 11.82
N PHE A 94 -34.64 5.60 12.11
CA PHE A 94 -34.95 6.48 13.24
C PHE A 94 -35.56 7.83 12.84
N SER A 95 -35.81 8.06 11.55
CA SER A 95 -36.59 9.19 10.99
C SER A 95 -38.01 8.78 10.65
#